data_AF-A0A949X1F8-F1
#
_entry.id   AF-A0A949X1F8-F1
#
_cell.length_a   1.000
_cell.length_b   1.000
_cell.length_c   1.000
_cell.angle_alpha   90.00
_cell.angle_beta   90.00
_cell.angle_gamma   90.00
#
_symmetry.space_group_name_H-M   'P 1'
#
loop_
_entity.id
_entity.type
_entity.pdbx_description
1 polymer ?
#
loop_
_entity_poly.entity_id
_entity_poly.type
_entity_poly.pdbx_seq_one_letter_code
_entity_poly.pdbx_strand_id
1 'polypeptide(L)' 'MDSYSKNRLQWKCRRGLLELDLVFQRFLLDVDEKDFENLDRLLDTPDNDLWDIVCGRSEAYPPHMKELVARLRSS' A
#
# COMPACT_ATOMS: atom_id res chain seq x y z
N MET A 1 -20.37 -3.44 -8.11
CA MET A 1 -19.14 -2.79 -8.62
C MET A 1 -18.73 -1.87 -7.51
N ASP A 2 -18.06 -2.46 -6.53
CA ASP A 2 -17.98 -1.91 -5.19
C ASP A 2 -17.03 -0.73 -5.19
N SER A 3 -17.57 0.44 -4.85
CA SER A 3 -16.82 1.68 -4.68
C SER A 3 -15.76 1.47 -3.61
N TYR A 4 -14.52 1.13 -4.02
CA TYR A 4 -13.36 1.12 -3.14
C TYR A 4 -13.22 2.53 -2.57
N SER A 5 -13.73 2.72 -1.37
CA SER A 5 -13.73 4.03 -0.73
C SER A 5 -12.35 4.22 -0.11
N LYS A 6 -11.67 5.34 -0.43
CA LYS A 6 -10.40 5.74 0.20
C LYS A 6 -10.42 5.58 1.72
N ASN A 7 -11.57 5.81 2.35
CA ASN A 7 -11.81 5.57 3.77
C ASN A 7 -11.47 4.14 4.22
N ARG A 8 -11.88 3.10 3.47
CA ARG A 8 -11.61 1.70 3.83
C ARG A 8 -10.12 1.38 3.77
N LEU A 9 -9.43 1.86 2.75
CA LEU A 9 -7.98 1.74 2.61
C LEU A 9 -7.28 2.49 3.75
N GLN A 10 -7.70 3.72 4.04
CA GLN A 10 -7.15 4.52 5.11
C GLN A 10 -7.29 3.84 6.47
N TRP A 11 -8.40 3.12 6.73
CA TRP A 11 -8.55 2.30 7.92
C TRP A 11 -7.61 1.09 7.94
N LYS A 12 -7.39 0.41 6.81
CA LYS A 12 -6.42 -0.70 6.69
C LYS A 12 -4.95 -0.26 6.85
N CYS A 13 -4.65 1.00 6.57
CA CYS A 13 -3.31 1.56 6.74
C CYS A 13 -2.94 1.84 8.20
N ARG A 14 -3.94 1.92 9.11
CA ARG A 14 -3.72 2.13 10.55
C ARG A 14 -3.11 0.90 11.18
N ARG A 15 -1.77 0.86 11.20
CA ARG A 15 -0.96 -0.27 11.64
C ARG A 15 -0.17 0.10 12.90
N GLY A 16 0.40 -0.91 13.57
CA GLY A 16 1.18 -0.70 14.80
C GLY A 16 2.50 0.05 14.60
N LEU A 17 2.92 0.26 13.35
CA LEU A 17 4.16 0.92 12.93
C LEU A 17 3.85 2.30 12.36
N LEU A 18 4.35 3.35 13.03
CA LEU A 18 4.16 4.74 12.61
C LEU A 18 4.76 5.02 11.22
N GLU A 19 5.91 4.42 10.93
CA GLU A 19 6.59 4.58 9.65
C GLU A 19 5.74 4.07 8.48
N LEU A 20 5.10 2.90 8.65
CA LEU A 20 4.17 2.37 7.65
C LEU A 20 2.97 3.29 7.48
N ASP A 21 2.39 3.78 8.59
CA ASP A 21 1.23 4.66 8.55
C ASP A 21 1.53 5.94 7.74
N LEU A 22 2.66 6.60 7.99
CA LEU A 22 3.07 7.81 7.27
C LEU A 22 3.28 7.58 5.77
N VAL A 23 3.95 6.48 5.40
CA VAL A 23 4.18 6.11 3.99
C VAL A 23 2.84 5.88 3.29
N PHE A 24 1.94 5.11 3.91
CA PHE A 24 0.63 4.84 3.32
C PHE A 24 -0.27 6.07 3.27
N GLN A 25 -0.27 6.93 4.29
CA GLN A 25 -1.04 8.17 4.30
C GLN A 25 -0.63 9.08 3.13
N ARG A 26 0.68 9.22 2.89
CA ARG A 26 1.20 10.03 1.79
C ARG A 26 0.89 9.40 0.44
N PHE A 27 1.06 8.08 0.32
CA PHE A 27 0.70 7.35 -0.89
C PHE A 27 -0.79 7.43 -1.23
N LEU A 28 -1.67 7.40 -0.23
CA LEU A 28 -3.13 7.53 -0.41
C LEU A 28 -3.56 8.88 -1.00
N LEU A 29 -2.70 9.90 -0.93
CA LEU A 29 -2.95 11.20 -1.56
C LEU A 29 -2.67 11.19 -3.07
N ASP A 30 -1.70 10.37 -3.51
CA ASP A 30 -1.22 10.28 -4.90
C ASP A 30 -1.77 9.07 -5.67
N VAL A 31 -2.35 8.10 -4.97
CA VAL A 31 -2.90 6.88 -5.57
C VAL A 31 -4.24 7.13 -6.28
N ASP A 32 -4.34 6.60 -7.50
CA ASP A 32 -5.51 6.70 -8.36
C ASP A 32 -6.54 5.61 -8.01
N GLU A 33 -7.81 5.85 -8.31
CA GLU A 33 -8.90 4.90 -8.02
C GLU A 33 -8.69 3.55 -8.73
N LYS A 34 -8.05 3.53 -9.90
CA LYS A 34 -7.70 2.30 -10.62
C LYS A 34 -6.71 1.40 -9.85
N ASP A 35 -5.93 1.99 -8.96
CA ASP A 35 -4.90 1.32 -8.19
C ASP A 35 -5.38 0.89 -6.80
N PHE A 36 -6.63 1.22 -6.44
CA PHE A 36 -7.20 0.87 -5.13
C PHE A 36 -7.34 -0.63 -4.91
N GLU A 37 -7.72 -1.39 -5.95
CA GLU A 37 -7.79 -2.85 -5.84
C GLU A 37 -6.40 -3.45 -5.59
N ASN A 38 -5.38 -2.92 -6.27
CA ASN A 38 -4.00 -3.36 -6.08
C ASN A 38 -3.50 -3.03 -4.67
N LEU A 39 -3.79 -1.82 -4.18
CA LEU A 39 -3.45 -1.40 -2.84
C LEU A 39 -4.21 -2.19 -1.77
N ASP A 40 -5.48 -2.53 -1.98
CA ASP A 40 -6.26 -3.34 -1.04
C ASP A 40 -5.68 -4.75 -0.88
N ARG A 41 -5.24 -5.36 -1.97
CA ARG A 41 -4.52 -6.65 -1.97
C ARG A 41 -3.16 -6.54 -1.31
N LEU A 42 -2.42 -5.46 -1.56
CA LEU A 42 -1.14 -5.21 -0.91
C LEU A 42 -1.34 -5.08 0.62
N LEU A 43 -2.35 -4.32 1.06
CA LEU A 43 -2.69 -4.13 2.48
C LEU A 43 -3.27 -5.38 3.17
N ASP A 44 -3.58 -6.45 2.43
CA ASP A 44 -3.92 -7.76 3.01
C ASP A 44 -2.69 -8.49 3.56
N THR A 45 -1.51 -8.08 3.12
CA THR A 45 -0.22 -8.63 3.53
C THR A 45 0.13 -8.21 4.98
N PRO A 46 0.79 -9.08 5.78
CA PRO A 46 1.20 -8.75 7.15
C PRO A 46 2.18 -7.56 7.21
N ASP A 47 2.18 -6.84 8.33
CA ASP A 47 2.99 -5.63 8.55
C ASP A 47 4.48 -5.83 8.30
N ASN A 48 5.03 -6.97 8.72
CA ASN A 48 6.45 -7.28 8.55
C ASN A 48 6.81 -7.39 7.07
N ASP A 49 6.03 -8.13 6.27
CA ASP A 49 6.24 -8.23 4.82
C ASP A 49 6.06 -6.88 4.13
N LEU A 50 5.06 -6.09 4.51
CA LEU A 50 4.87 -4.77 3.93
C LEU A 50 6.01 -3.83 4.23
N TRP A 51 6.53 -3.87 5.45
CA TRP A 51 7.73 -3.12 5.80
C TRP A 51 8.94 -3.57 4.99
N ASP A 52 9.08 -4.89 4.79
CA ASP A 52 10.15 -5.45 3.98
C ASP A 52 10.03 -5.02 2.51
N ILE A 53 8.81 -5.01 1.97
CA ILE A 53 8.49 -4.50 0.63
C ILE A 53 8.78 -3.00 0.53
N VAL A 54 8.37 -2.18 1.49
CA VAL A 54 8.62 -0.73 1.50
C VAL A 54 10.13 -0.45 1.62
N CYS A 55 10.85 -1.20 2.44
CA CYS A 55 12.31 -1.10 2.56
C CYS A 55 13.08 -1.66 1.35
N GLY A 56 12.43 -2.32 0.39
CA GLY A 56 13.12 -2.95 -0.74
C GLY A 56 13.83 -4.25 -0.41
N ARG A 57 13.53 -4.86 0.74
CA ARG A 57 14.07 -6.14 1.19
C ARG A 57 13.27 -7.34 0.63
N SER A 58 11.98 -7.13 0.31
CA SER A 58 11.10 -8.14 -0.29
C SER A 58 10.46 -7.67 -1.59
N GLU A 59 10.30 -8.63 -2.50
CA GLU A 59 9.58 -8.50 -3.77
C GLU A 59 8.36 -9.44 -3.81
N ALA A 60 7.79 -9.76 -2.65
CA ALA A 60 6.63 -10.64 -2.49
C ALA A 60 5.30 -10.00 -2.95
N TYR A 61 5.27 -9.49 -4.17
CA TYR A 61 4.09 -8.93 -4.82
C TYR A 61 4.08 -9.33 -6.30
N PRO A 62 2.90 -9.45 -6.92
CA PRO A 62 2.81 -9.80 -8.32
C PRO A 62 3.41 -8.70 -9.22
N PRO A 63 3.97 -9.07 -10.38
CA PRO A 63 4.75 -8.15 -11.22
C PRO A 63 3.95 -6.93 -11.73
N HIS A 64 2.62 -7.03 -11.82
CA HIS A 64 1.76 -5.90 -12.19
C HIS A 64 1.67 -4.82 -11.11
N MET A 65 1.97 -5.14 -9.84
CA MET A 65 2.02 -4.17 -8.73
C MET A 65 3.40 -3.52 -8.58
N LYS A 66 4.40 -3.92 -9.39
CA LYS A 66 5.76 -3.40 -9.28
C LYS A 66 5.82 -1.88 -9.42
N GLU A 67 5.03 -1.32 -10.32
CA GLU A 67 4.98 0.13 -10.54
C GLU A 67 4.31 0.85 -9.36
N LEU A 68 3.25 0.27 -8.79
CA LEU A 68 2.59 0.75 -7.57
C LEU A 68 3.57 0.78 -6.39
N VAL A 69 4.30 -0.31 -6.16
CA VAL A 69 5.30 -0.42 -5.09
C VAL A 69 6.47 0.53 -5.32
N ALA A 70 6.91 0.73 -6.56
CA ALA A 70 7.95 1.71 -6.87
C ALA A 70 7.52 3.15 -6.53
N ARG A 71 6.25 3.50 -6.80
CA ARG A 71 5.66 4.78 -6.40
C ARG A 71 5.51 4.91 -4.88
N LEU A 72 5.10 3.84 -4.20
CA LEU A 72 5.04 3.77 -2.74
C LEU A 72 6.41 4.03 -2.10
N ARG A 73 7.48 3.46 -2.67
CA ARG A 73 8.87 3.65 -2.21
C ARG A 73 9.44 5.04 -2.48
N SER A 74 8.92 5.75 -3.48
CA SER A 74 9.39 7.09 -3.86
C SER A 74 8.57 8.22 -3.23
N SER A 75 7.53 7.89 -2.43
CA SER A 75 6.65 8.87 -1.80
C SER A 75 7.31 9.59 -0.62
#